data_AF-A0A356GTF8-F1
#
_entry.id   AF-A0A356GTF8-F1
#
_cell.length_a   1.000
_cell.length_b   1.000
_cell.length_c   1.000
_cell.angle_alpha   90.00
_cell.angle_beta   90.00
_cell.angle_gamma   90.00
#
_symmetry.space_group_name_H-M   'P 1'
#
loop_
_entity.id
_entity.type
_entity.pdbx_description
1 polymer ?
#
loop_
_entity_poly.entity_id
_entity_poly.type
_entity_poly.pdbx_seq_one_letter_code
_entity_poly.pdbx_strand_id
1 'polypeptide(L)' 'LIFFWDPLEPMPHDPDVKALLRMAVVWNIPIACNRASADFMISSPLMDSHYDRLVPDYDVYRTRKITRDE' A
#
# COMPACT_ATOMS: atom_id res chain seq x y z
N LEU A 1 -2.00 7.30 -3.01
CA LEU A 1 -1.62 6.67 -4.29
C LEU A 1 -2.90 6.36 -5.06
N ILE A 2 -3.09 6.95 -6.23
CA ILE A 2 -4.12 6.51 -7.17
C ILE A 2 -3.41 5.68 -8.24
N PHE A 3 -3.73 4.40 -8.34
CA PHE A 3 -3.06 3.49 -9.26
C PHE A 3 -4.07 2.58 -9.97
N PHE A 4 -4.47 2.98 -11.16
CA PHE A 4 -5.38 2.18 -11.99
C PHE A 4 -4.54 1.23 -12.85
N TRP A 5 -4.71 -0.05 -12.59
CA TRP A 5 -4.05 -1.14 -13.31
C TRP A 5 -5.14 -2.05 -13.91
N ASP A 6 -4.82 -2.76 -14.99
CA ASP A 6 -5.75 -3.67 -15.67
C ASP A 6 -5.82 -5.02 -14.92
N PRO A 7 -6.99 -5.42 -14.38
CA PRO A 7 -7.13 -6.67 -13.64
C PRO A 7 -7.38 -7.90 -14.52
N LEU A 8 -7.62 -7.74 -15.82
CA LEU A 8 -8.06 -8.83 -16.70
C LEU A 8 -6.92 -9.47 -17.48
N GLU A 9 -5.88 -8.71 -17.82
CA GLU A 9 -4.75 -9.19 -18.61
C GLU A 9 -3.47 -9.25 -17.76
N PRO A 10 -2.82 -10.43 -17.63
CA PRO A 10 -1.55 -10.54 -16.93
C PRO A 10 -0.45 -9.85 -17.74
N MET A 11 0.26 -8.92 -17.11
CA MET A 11 1.33 -8.17 -17.77
C MET A 11 2.71 -8.64 -17.28
N PRO A 12 3.76 -8.53 -18.12
CA PRO A 12 5.12 -8.90 -17.72
C PRO A 12 5.65 -8.18 -16.46
N HIS A 13 5.02 -7.05 -16.09
CA HIS A 13 5.35 -6.22 -14.94
C HIS A 13 4.40 -6.42 -13.74
N ASP A 14 3.55 -7.45 -13.73
CA ASP A 14 2.72 -7.81 -12.57
C ASP A 14 3.49 -7.92 -11.23
N PRO A 15 4.75 -8.40 -11.19
CA PRO A 15 5.56 -8.36 -9.98
C PRO A 15 5.75 -6.95 -9.41
N ASP A 16 5.87 -5.94 -10.28
CA ASP A 16 6.10 -4.55 -9.90
C ASP A 16 4.82 -3.91 -9.35
N VAL A 17 3.65 -4.24 -9.93
CA VAL A 17 2.33 -3.84 -9.40
C VAL A 17 2.20 -4.31 -7.95
N LYS A 18 2.51 -5.59 -7.69
CA LYS A 18 2.47 -6.16 -6.34
C LYS A 18 3.50 -5.53 -5.41
N ALA A 19 4.71 -5.25 -5.91
CA ALA A 19 5.75 -4.60 -5.12
C ALA A 19 5.33 -3.19 -4.67
N LEU A 20 4.75 -2.39 -5.57
CA LEU A 20 4.27 -1.04 -5.26
C LEU A 20 3.13 -1.06 -4.24
N LEU A 21 2.11 -1.90 -4.46
CA LEU A 21 0.98 -2.03 -3.53
C LEU A 21 1.45 -2.52 -2.15
N ARG A 22 2.40 -3.46 -2.11
CA ARG A 22 3.01 -3.93 -0.85
C ARG A 22 3.67 -2.78 -0.10
N MET A 23 4.46 -1.93 -0.77
CA MET A 23 5.10 -0.79 -0.13
C MET A 23 4.09 0.21 0.41
N ALA A 24 2.99 0.45 -0.30
CA ALA A 24 1.94 1.33 0.17
C ALA A 24 1.25 0.80 1.45
N VAL A 25 1.04 -0.50 1.52
CA VAL A 25 0.50 -1.17 2.72
C VAL A 25 1.49 -1.09 3.89
N VAL A 26 2.79 -1.31 3.66
CA VAL A 26 3.83 -1.17 4.70
C VAL A 26 3.80 0.21 5.36
N TRP A 27 3.64 1.26 4.57
CA TRP A 27 3.64 2.63 5.10
C TRP A 27 2.25 3.15 5.49
N ASN A 28 1.22 2.31 5.42
CA ASN A 28 -0.17 2.65 5.69
C ASN A 28 -0.60 3.97 5.02
N ILE A 29 -0.31 4.12 3.73
CA ILE A 29 -0.74 5.28 2.95
C ILE A 29 -2.10 5.03 2.29
N PRO A 30 -2.95 6.06 2.11
CA PRO A 30 -4.19 5.91 1.35
C PRO A 30 -3.92 5.44 -0.09
N ILE A 31 -4.54 4.34 -0.51
CA ILE A 31 -4.44 3.79 -1.87
C ILE A 31 -5.80 3.58 -2.53
N ALA A 32 -5.90 3.89 -3.82
CA ALA A 32 -7.04 3.58 -4.65
C ALA A 32 -6.58 2.83 -5.90
N CYS A 33 -7.07 1.61 -6.07
CA CYS A 33 -6.76 0.74 -7.22
C CYS A 33 -7.82 0.82 -8.32
N ASN A 34 -8.92 1.55 -8.08
CA ASN A 34 -10.01 1.72 -9.02
C ASN A 34 -10.69 3.07 -8.80
N ARG A 35 -11.53 3.46 -9.76
CA ARG A 35 -12.24 4.74 -9.75
C ARG A 35 -13.10 4.92 -8.50
N ALA A 36 -13.88 3.91 -8.12
CA ALA A 36 -14.75 4.00 -6.95
C ALA A 36 -13.95 4.34 -5.68
N SER A 37 -12.84 3.66 -5.42
CA SER A 37 -11.99 3.95 -4.26
C SER A 37 -11.37 5.34 -4.33
N ALA A 38 -11.03 5.82 -5.53
CA ALA A 38 -10.52 7.17 -5.74
C ALA A 38 -11.58 8.24 -5.46
N ASP A 39 -12.82 8.02 -5.91
CA ASP A 39 -13.96 8.91 -5.66
C ASP A 39 -14.27 9.02 -4.15
N PHE A 40 -14.22 7.90 -3.42
CA PHE A 40 -14.35 7.92 -1.95
C PHE A 40 -13.19 8.61 -1.26
N MET A 41 -11.96 8.38 -1.74
CA MET A 41 -10.78 8.99 -1.14
C MET A 41 -10.79 10.52 -1.30
N ILE A 42 -11.09 11.02 -2.49
CA ILE A 42 -11.06 12.46 -2.77
C ILE A 42 -12.24 13.21 -2.14
N SER A 43 -13.37 12.53 -1.91
CA SER A 43 -14.52 13.10 -1.20
C SER A 43 -14.41 13.02 0.33
N SER A 44 -13.41 12.33 0.86
CA SER A 44 -13.20 12.19 2.30
C SER A 44 -12.82 13.52 2.94
N PRO A 45 -13.44 13.91 4.06
CA PRO A 45 -13.00 15.08 4.85
C PRO A 45 -11.55 14.99 5.33
N LEU A 46 -11.00 13.77 5.40
CA LEU A 46 -9.60 13.53 5.75
C LEU A 46 -8.62 13.97 4.66
N MET A 47 -9.10 14.27 3.45
CA MET A 47 -8.26 14.71 2.34
C MET A 47 -7.82 16.18 2.49
N ASP A 48 -8.69 17.03 3.05
CA ASP A 48 -8.46 18.47 3.24
C ASP A 48 -7.90 18.80 4.64
N SER A 49 -7.57 17.77 5.43
CA SER A 49 -7.09 17.92 6.81
C SER A 49 -5.83 17.10 7.07
N HIS A 50 -5.13 17.40 8.16
CA HIS A 50 -3.99 16.59 8.59
C HIS A 50 -4.50 15.21 9.06
N TYR A 51 -3.97 14.15 8.47
CA TYR A 51 -4.31 12.78 8.83
C TYR A 51 -3.11 12.09 9.49
N ASP A 52 -3.25 11.80 10.79
CA ASP A 52 -2.25 11.06 11.56
C ASP A 52 -2.37 9.57 11.25
N ARG A 53 -1.59 9.11 10.28
CA ARG A 53 -1.55 7.70 9.91
C ARG A 53 -0.85 6.86 10.98
N LEU A 54 -1.47 5.73 11.33
CA LEU A 54 -0.85 4.73 12.20
C LEU A 54 0.14 3.88 11.39
N VAL A 55 1.44 4.14 11.52
CA VAL A 55 2.47 3.30 10.90
C VAL A 55 2.85 2.19 11.88
N PRO A 56 2.81 0.91 11.47
CA PRO A 56 3.27 -0.18 12.33
C PRO A 56 4.73 0.02 12.77
N ASP A 57 5.02 -0.32 14.03
CA ASP A 57 6.39 -0.37 14.50
C ASP A 57 7.10 -1.58 13.90
N TYR A 58 8.09 -1.32 13.05
CA TYR A 58 8.89 -2.34 12.38
C TYR A 58 10.16 -2.69 13.14
N ASP A 59 10.47 -2.07 14.29
CA ASP A 59 11.72 -2.35 14.99
C ASP A 59 11.79 -3.78 15.49
N VAL A 60 10.68 -4.36 15.97
CA VAL A 60 10.60 -5.78 16.32
C VAL A 60 10.98 -6.68 15.14
N TYR A 61 10.51 -6.34 13.94
CA TYR A 61 10.85 -7.06 12.72
C TYR A 61 12.32 -6.88 12.34
N ARG A 62 12.87 -5.66 12.48
CA ARG A 62 14.26 -5.33 12.15
C ARG A 62 15.25 -6.00 13.10
N THR A 63 14.89 -6.18 14.36
CA THR A 63 15.75 -6.79 15.39
C THR A 63 15.52 -8.28 15.58
N ARG A 64 14.61 -8.90 14.80
CA ARG A 64 14.32 -10.32 14.94
C ARG A 64 15.56 -11.16 14.65
N LYS A 65 15.83 -12.15 15.49
CA LYS A 65 16.87 -13.14 15.22
C LYS A 65 16.41 -14.01 14.06
N ILE A 66 17.19 -14.04 12.99
CA ILE A 66 16.96 -14.95 11.86
C ILE A 66 17.65 -16.26 12.23
N THR A 67 16.88 -17.22 12.74
CA THR A 67 17.34 -18.61 12.80
C THR A 67 17.49 -19.10 11.36
N ARG A 68 18.70 -19.49 10.97
CA ARG A 68 18.91 -20.31 9.78
C ARG A 68 18.47 -21.70 10.16
N ASP A 69 17.36 -22.16 9.60
CA ASP A 69 17.06 -23.58 9.57
C ASP A 69 18.06 -24.20 8.59
N GLU A 70 18.96 -25.03 9.12
CA GLU A 70 19.88 -25.89 8.34
C GLU A 70 19.16 -27.11 7.76
#